data_AF-A0A3N5B0K9-F1
#
_entry.id   AF-A0A3N5B0K9-F1
#
_cell.length_a   1.000
_cell.length_b   1.000
_cell.length_c   1.000
_cell.angle_alpha   90.00
_cell.angle_beta   90.00
_cell.angle_gamma   90.00
#
_symmetry.space_group_name_H-M   'P 1'
#
loop_
_entity.id
_entity.type
_entity.pdbx_description
1 polymer ?
#
loop_
_entity_poly.entity_id
_entity_poly.type
_entity_poly.pdbx_seq_one_letter_code
_entity_poly.pdbx_strand_id
1 'polypeptide(L)'
;MKDVSIILPISLTDEVRKRAFNWVRQYYEHIFPDVDICIGINNERPFSKAKVINEAVRESKGEILVIADADIFYDPTLLTESIKQLEHHAWVIPFNRVLNISKRSTDRLLSEEPTWPIPIEIETKQRKFGHQARGGVNIVPREHFEMVEGFDERFIGWGGEDDAFAMSLNQVCGSVKRLNGTLYHFWHSRNNAGYYKNNREILKHYFAGKESILKQIELRRENKR
;
A
#
# COMPACT_ATOMS: atom_id res chain seq x y z
N MET A 1 -1.71 -19.42 5.07
CA MET A 1 -2.63 -18.32 4.71
C MET A 1 -2.92 -18.40 3.21
N LYS A 2 -3.61 -19.46 2.76
CA LYS A 2 -3.74 -19.77 1.32
C LYS A 2 -4.67 -18.84 0.53
N ASP A 3 -5.34 -17.94 1.24
CA ASP A 3 -6.37 -17.04 0.72
C ASP A 3 -5.94 -15.56 0.73
N VAL A 4 -4.63 -15.34 0.80
CA VAL A 4 -4.05 -14.00 0.86
C VAL A 4 -3.23 -13.76 -0.40
N SER A 5 -3.41 -12.60 -1.01
CA SER A 5 -2.50 -12.08 -2.03
C SER A 5 -1.82 -10.79 -1.55
N ILE A 6 -0.49 -10.77 -1.56
CA ILE A 6 0.31 -9.57 -1.31
C ILE A 6 0.55 -8.85 -2.63
N ILE A 7 0.08 -7.62 -2.74
CA ILE A 7 0.16 -6.79 -3.93
C ILE A 7 1.28 -5.76 -3.74
N LEU A 8 2.32 -5.85 -4.58
CA LEU A 8 3.50 -4.98 -4.55
C LEU A 8 3.59 -4.16 -5.85
N PRO A 9 3.09 -2.92 -5.90
CA PRO A 9 3.23 -2.04 -7.04
C PRO A 9 4.61 -1.38 -7.08
N ILE A 10 5.32 -1.48 -8.20
CA ILE A 10 6.67 -0.92 -8.35
C ILE A 10 6.92 -0.35 -9.76
N SER A 11 7.67 0.75 -9.81
CA SER A 11 8.40 1.16 -11.00
C SER A 11 9.87 0.80 -10.84
N LEU A 12 10.45 0.13 -11.82
CA LEU A 12 11.86 -0.28 -11.82
C LEU A 12 12.79 0.83 -12.35
N THR A 13 12.26 2.04 -12.57
CA THR A 13 13.02 3.17 -13.10
C THR A 13 13.84 3.93 -12.05
N ASP A 14 13.63 3.66 -10.77
CA ASP A 14 14.40 4.18 -9.65
C ASP A 14 15.21 3.03 -9.02
N GLU A 15 16.53 3.06 -9.19
CA GLU A 15 17.42 2.00 -8.71
C GLU A 15 17.43 1.86 -7.19
N VAL A 16 17.19 2.95 -6.43
CA VAL A 16 17.12 2.87 -4.97
C VAL A 16 15.86 2.12 -4.54
N ARG A 17 14.72 2.47 -5.14
CA ARG A 17 13.45 1.77 -4.90
C ARG A 17 13.51 0.32 -5.35
N LYS A 18 14.15 0.03 -6.49
CA LYS A 18 14.33 -1.34 -6.99
C LYS A 18 15.14 -2.21 -6.04
N ARG A 19 16.23 -1.68 -5.44
CA ARG A 19 17.01 -2.40 -4.42
C ARG A 19 16.16 -2.70 -3.18
N ALA A 20 15.40 -1.71 -2.68
CA ALA A 20 14.48 -1.91 -1.57
C ALA A 20 13.40 -2.96 -1.89
N PHE A 21 12.79 -2.86 -3.07
CA PHE A 21 11.82 -3.84 -3.57
C PHE A 21 12.38 -5.26 -3.62
N ASN A 22 13.59 -5.45 -4.15
CA ASN A 22 14.20 -6.77 -4.20
C ASN A 22 14.37 -7.38 -2.80
N TRP A 23 14.74 -6.58 -1.82
CA TRP A 23 14.84 -7.01 -0.42
C TRP A 23 13.46 -7.33 0.17
N VAL A 24 12.47 -6.44 -0.02
CA VAL A 24 11.10 -6.60 0.49
C VAL A 24 10.39 -7.81 -0.14
N ARG A 25 10.59 -8.05 -1.44
CA ARG A 25 10.07 -9.23 -2.14
C ARG A 25 10.61 -10.51 -1.48
N GLN A 26 11.93 -10.60 -1.32
CA GLN A 26 12.56 -11.76 -0.68
C GLN A 26 12.12 -11.92 0.78
N TYR A 27 11.92 -10.82 1.50
CA TYR A 27 11.35 -10.84 2.86
C TYR A 27 9.97 -11.51 2.88
N TYR A 28 9.04 -11.08 2.02
CA TYR A 28 7.72 -11.70 1.97
C TYR A 28 7.77 -13.15 1.49
N GLU A 29 8.61 -13.48 0.50
CA GLU A 29 8.79 -14.85 0.00
C GLU A 29 9.33 -15.79 1.11
N HIS A 30 10.26 -15.31 1.93
CA HIS A 30 10.84 -16.09 3.02
C HIS A 30 9.86 -16.28 4.18
N ILE A 31 9.19 -15.21 4.59
CA ILE A 31 8.30 -15.20 5.76
C ILE A 31 6.96 -15.86 5.44
N PHE A 32 6.48 -15.75 4.21
CA PHE A 32 5.16 -16.23 3.77
C PHE A 32 5.26 -17.08 2.49
N PRO A 33 5.91 -18.26 2.52
CA PRO A 33 6.19 -19.07 1.32
C PRO A 33 4.93 -19.59 0.61
N ASP A 34 3.80 -19.68 1.33
CA ASP A 34 2.52 -20.17 0.80
C ASP A 34 1.55 -19.04 0.40
N VAL A 35 1.97 -17.77 0.45
CA VAL A 35 1.15 -16.61 0.11
C VAL A 35 1.39 -16.20 -1.34
N ASP A 36 0.32 -15.84 -2.05
CA ASP A 36 0.38 -15.38 -3.43
C ASP A 36 1.00 -13.97 -3.46
N ILE A 37 2.19 -13.81 -4.04
CA ILE A 37 2.87 -12.51 -4.14
C ILE A 37 2.73 -11.99 -5.56
N CYS A 38 1.91 -10.96 -5.73
CA CYS A 38 1.60 -10.35 -7.02
C CYS A 38 2.37 -9.04 -7.18
N ILE A 39 3.34 -9.05 -8.09
CA ILE A 39 4.21 -7.90 -8.35
C ILE A 39 3.65 -7.16 -9.56
N GLY A 40 3.09 -5.98 -9.32
CA GLY A 40 2.67 -5.08 -10.39
C GLY A 40 3.85 -4.22 -10.83
N ILE A 41 4.26 -4.31 -12.10
CA ILE A 41 5.39 -3.53 -12.64
C ILE A 41 4.88 -2.58 -13.71
N ASN A 42 5.13 -1.28 -13.54
CA ASN A 42 4.89 -0.29 -14.58
C ASN A 42 5.99 0.77 -14.60
N ASN A 43 6.56 0.99 -15.79
CA ASN A 43 7.65 1.95 -16.02
C ASN A 43 7.21 3.18 -16.83
N GLU A 44 5.90 3.35 -17.04
CA GLU A 44 5.31 4.55 -17.63
C GLU A 44 5.69 5.79 -16.81
N ARG A 45 5.88 6.90 -17.53
CA ARG A 45 6.15 8.20 -16.94
C ARG A 45 5.05 9.17 -17.39
N PRO A 46 4.27 9.73 -16.47
CA PRO A 46 4.30 9.52 -15.02
C PRO A 46 3.83 8.12 -14.57
N PHE A 47 4.43 7.60 -13.50
CA PHE A 47 4.01 6.33 -12.86
C PHE A 47 2.64 6.50 -12.20
N SER A 48 1.74 5.51 -12.33
CA SER A 48 0.46 5.48 -11.61
C SER A 48 0.38 4.25 -10.70
N LYS A 49 0.57 4.46 -9.39
CA LYS A 49 0.40 3.41 -8.38
C LYS A 49 -0.99 2.77 -8.45
N ALA A 50 -2.03 3.59 -8.65
CA ALA A 50 -3.42 3.14 -8.74
C ALA A 50 -3.64 2.11 -9.85
N LYS A 51 -3.16 2.40 -11.07
CA LYS A 51 -3.24 1.49 -12.22
C LYS A 51 -2.53 0.17 -11.94
N VAL A 52 -1.30 0.25 -11.43
CA VAL A 52 -0.49 -0.95 -11.12
C VAL A 52 -1.15 -1.84 -10.07
N ILE A 53 -1.75 -1.26 -9.02
CA ILE A 53 -2.47 -2.03 -8.00
C ILE A 53 -3.67 -2.73 -8.63
N ASN A 54 -4.50 -2.00 -9.39
CA ASN A 54 -5.71 -2.57 -9.99
C ASN A 54 -5.40 -3.71 -10.96
N GLU A 55 -4.35 -3.57 -11.77
CA GLU A 55 -3.88 -4.62 -12.68
C GLU A 55 -3.39 -5.85 -11.89
N ALA A 56 -2.55 -5.65 -10.87
CA ALA A 56 -2.03 -6.76 -10.06
C ALA A 56 -3.12 -7.48 -9.24
N VAL A 57 -4.15 -6.77 -8.76
CA VAL A 57 -5.30 -7.38 -8.07
C VAL A 57 -6.16 -8.22 -9.01
N ARG A 58 -6.24 -7.86 -10.29
CA ARG A 58 -6.99 -8.63 -11.29
C ARG A 58 -6.35 -10.00 -11.56
N GLU A 59 -5.03 -10.07 -11.43
CA GLU A 59 -4.24 -11.29 -11.64
C GLU A 59 -4.04 -12.10 -10.34
N SER A 60 -4.32 -11.51 -9.19
CA SER A 60 -4.16 -12.14 -7.89
C SER A 60 -5.31 -13.09 -7.54
N LYS A 61 -5.06 -14.07 -6.66
CA LYS A 61 -6.00 -15.17 -6.39
C LYS A 61 -6.66 -15.16 -5.02
N GLY A 62 -6.12 -14.44 -4.05
CA GLY A 62 -6.60 -14.45 -2.67
C GLY A 62 -7.84 -13.57 -2.47
N GLU A 63 -8.73 -13.98 -1.58
CA GLU A 63 -9.89 -13.19 -1.15
C GLU A 63 -9.50 -12.08 -0.15
N ILE A 64 -8.31 -12.15 0.44
CA ILE A 64 -7.74 -11.06 1.24
C ILE A 64 -6.57 -10.43 0.50
N LEU A 65 -6.66 -9.13 0.25
CA LEU A 65 -5.64 -8.35 -0.43
C LEU A 65 -4.79 -7.60 0.60
N VAL A 66 -3.48 -7.82 0.55
CA VAL A 66 -2.48 -7.06 1.31
C VAL A 66 -1.76 -6.13 0.33
N ILE A 67 -2.24 -4.90 0.22
CA ILE A 67 -1.67 -3.90 -0.67
C ILE A 67 -0.57 -3.18 0.10
N ALA A 68 0.68 -3.38 -0.29
CA ALA A 68 1.84 -2.84 0.42
C ALA A 68 2.76 -2.05 -0.52
N ASP A 69 3.27 -0.92 -0.06
CA ASP A 69 4.34 -0.21 -0.76
C ASP A 69 5.56 -1.15 -0.93
N ALA A 70 6.23 -1.06 -2.07
CA ALA A 70 7.33 -1.97 -2.42
C ALA A 70 8.65 -1.68 -1.67
N ASP A 71 8.70 -0.68 -0.79
CA ASP A 71 9.89 -0.23 -0.06
C ASP A 71 9.67 -0.18 1.46
N ILE A 72 8.75 -1.00 1.97
CA ILE A 72 8.45 -1.14 3.38
C ILE A 72 8.43 -2.60 3.86
N PHE A 73 8.67 -2.79 5.15
CA PHE A 73 8.47 -4.06 5.84
C PHE A 73 8.00 -3.83 7.29
N TYR A 74 7.54 -4.89 7.95
CA TYR A 74 6.98 -4.84 9.30
C TYR A 74 6.95 -6.23 9.95
N ASP A 75 6.64 -6.25 11.25
CA ASP A 75 6.49 -7.49 12.03
C ASP A 75 5.45 -8.43 11.40
N PRO A 76 5.82 -9.65 10.96
CA PRO A 76 4.91 -10.60 10.32
C PRO A 76 3.67 -10.95 11.14
N THR A 77 3.74 -10.85 12.46
CA THR A 77 2.60 -11.10 13.35
C THR A 77 1.44 -10.14 13.07
N LEU A 78 1.73 -8.90 12.65
CA LEU A 78 0.74 -7.88 12.33
C LEU A 78 -0.17 -8.28 11.16
N LEU A 79 0.31 -9.07 10.20
CA LEU A 79 -0.53 -9.57 9.12
C LEU A 79 -1.60 -10.53 9.68
N THR A 80 -1.16 -11.48 10.51
CA THR A 80 -2.05 -12.46 11.13
C THR A 80 -3.06 -11.79 12.06
N GLU A 81 -2.63 -10.81 12.85
CA GLU A 81 -3.52 -10.01 13.70
C GLU A 81 -4.53 -9.21 12.88
N SER A 82 -4.10 -8.62 11.77
CA SER A 82 -4.95 -7.81 10.91
C SER A 82 -6.02 -8.63 10.20
N ILE A 83 -5.70 -9.85 9.76
CA ILE A 83 -6.67 -10.78 9.16
C ILE A 83 -7.78 -11.11 10.16
N LYS A 84 -7.45 -11.39 11.43
CA LYS A 84 -8.46 -11.64 12.48
C LYS A 84 -9.41 -10.45 12.69
N GLN A 85 -8.91 -9.22 12.51
CA GLN A 85 -9.73 -8.02 12.66
C GLN A 85 -10.74 -7.83 11.51
N LEU A 86 -10.56 -8.50 10.36
CA LEU A 86 -11.52 -8.43 9.25
C LEU A 86 -12.87 -9.07 9.59
N GLU A 87 -12.94 -9.93 10.60
CA GLU A 87 -14.20 -10.48 11.12
C GLU A 87 -15.12 -9.42 11.74
N HIS A 88 -14.56 -8.25 12.09
CA HIS A 88 -15.28 -7.20 12.82
C HIS A 88 -15.17 -5.82 12.18
N HIS A 89 -14.33 -5.68 11.16
CA HIS A 89 -13.98 -4.40 10.55
C HIS A 89 -13.86 -4.55 9.04
N ALA A 90 -14.30 -3.53 8.30
CA ALA A 90 -14.33 -3.60 6.84
C ALA A 90 -12.93 -3.72 6.22
N TRP A 91 -11.92 -3.11 6.84
CA TRP A 91 -10.54 -3.17 6.38
C TRP A 91 -9.59 -2.72 7.48
N VAL A 92 -8.31 -3.03 7.33
CA VAL A 92 -7.29 -2.81 8.37
C VAL A 92 -6.07 -2.07 7.83
N ILE A 93 -5.54 -1.19 8.68
CA ILE A 93 -4.18 -0.66 8.56
C ILE A 93 -3.35 -1.21 9.74
N PRO A 94 -2.31 -2.03 9.49
CA PRO A 94 -1.61 -2.79 10.52
C PRO A 94 -0.70 -1.94 11.43
N PHE A 95 -0.68 -0.62 11.26
CA PHE A 95 0.29 0.25 11.93
C PHE A 95 -0.28 1.61 12.33
N ASN A 96 0.34 2.22 13.33
CA ASN A 96 0.15 3.62 13.70
C ASN A 96 1.48 4.39 13.76
N ARG A 97 2.62 3.71 13.54
CA ARG A 97 3.95 4.29 13.50
C ARG A 97 4.62 3.97 12.18
N VAL A 98 5.29 4.98 11.63
CA VAL A 98 6.16 4.81 10.45
C VAL A 98 7.54 5.31 10.83
N LEU A 99 8.52 4.42 10.75
CA LEU A 99 9.93 4.69 10.99
C LEU A 99 10.64 4.78 9.64
N ASN A 100 11.11 5.97 9.29
CA ASN A 100 11.96 6.12 8.10
C ASN A 100 13.37 5.66 8.49
N ILE A 101 13.89 4.67 7.79
CA ILE A 101 15.26 4.18 7.98
C ILE A 101 16.22 5.26 7.45
N SER A 102 17.35 5.48 8.13
CA SER A 102 18.37 6.40 7.60
C SER A 102 18.99 5.85 6.32
N LYS A 103 19.57 6.71 5.47
CA LYS A 103 20.26 6.25 4.25
C LYS A 103 21.35 5.22 4.57
N ARG A 104 22.16 5.49 5.59
CA ARG A 104 23.23 4.59 6.05
C ARG A 104 22.68 3.23 6.48
N SER A 105 21.61 3.21 7.26
CA SER A 105 21.00 1.96 7.73
C SER A 105 20.28 1.20 6.62
N THR A 106 19.72 1.92 5.64
CA THR A 106 19.16 1.33 4.41
C THR A 106 20.27 0.60 3.64
N ASP A 107 21.39 1.27 3.35
CA ASP A 107 22.49 0.66 2.60
C ASP A 107 23.06 -0.59 3.30
N ARG A 108 23.13 -0.58 4.65
CA ARG A 108 23.51 -1.76 5.46
C ARG A 108 22.48 -2.88 5.36
N LEU A 109 21.22 -2.59 5.65
CA LEU A 109 20.16 -3.59 5.70
C LEU A 109 19.94 -4.28 4.35
N LEU A 110 20.09 -3.55 3.24
CA LEU A 110 20.00 -4.12 1.89
C LEU A 110 21.12 -5.12 1.55
N SER A 111 22.16 -5.21 2.39
CA SER A 111 23.25 -6.19 2.26
C SER A 111 23.08 -7.40 3.19
N GLU A 112 22.04 -7.39 4.03
CA GLU A 112 21.71 -8.48 4.96
C GLU A 112 20.59 -9.35 4.39
N GLU A 113 20.53 -10.60 4.86
CA GLU A 113 19.40 -11.49 4.55
C GLU A 113 18.08 -10.91 5.11
N PRO A 114 16.97 -11.04 4.36
CA PRO A 114 15.69 -10.45 4.73
C PRO A 114 14.95 -11.30 5.76
N THR A 115 15.35 -11.20 7.02
CA THR A 115 14.76 -11.94 8.15
C THR A 115 13.94 -11.05 9.09
N TRP A 116 13.09 -11.68 9.90
CA TRP A 116 12.46 -11.05 11.07
C TRP A 116 12.72 -11.87 12.34
N PRO A 117 13.11 -11.24 13.47
CA PRO A 117 13.53 -9.84 13.61
C PRO A 117 14.74 -9.48 12.74
N ILE A 118 14.95 -8.18 12.51
CA ILE A 118 16.13 -7.71 11.77
C ILE A 118 17.41 -8.01 12.58
N PRO A 119 18.50 -8.50 11.96
CA PRO A 119 19.69 -8.95 12.68
C PRO A 119 20.64 -7.81 13.06
N ILE A 120 20.37 -6.58 12.61
CA ILE A 120 21.24 -5.42 12.79
C ILE A 120 20.50 -4.25 13.44
N GLU A 121 21.26 -3.44 14.19
CA GLU A 121 20.77 -2.13 14.61
C GLU A 121 20.63 -1.19 13.42
N ILE A 122 19.42 -0.62 13.27
CA ILE A 122 19.10 0.38 12.27
C ILE A 122 18.72 1.71 12.92
N GLU A 123 19.33 2.77 12.41
CA GLU A 123 18.95 4.14 12.75
C GLU A 123 17.65 4.50 12.04
N THR A 124 16.67 5.00 12.80
CA THR A 124 15.37 5.38 12.27
C THR A 124 14.91 6.73 12.79
N LYS A 125 14.02 7.38 12.03
CA LYS A 125 13.31 8.59 12.43
C LYS A 125 11.81 8.39 12.28
N GLN A 126 11.09 8.52 13.40
CA GLN A 126 9.63 8.45 13.39
C GLN A 126 9.02 9.60 12.57
N ARG A 127 8.10 9.25 11.67
CA ARG A 127 7.35 10.19 10.84
C ARG A 127 6.28 10.89 11.70
N LYS A 128 6.28 12.24 11.71
CA LYS A 128 5.39 13.08 12.56
C LYS A 128 3.91 12.71 12.47
N PHE A 129 3.43 12.39 11.26
CA PHE A 129 2.03 12.04 10.99
C PHE A 129 1.85 10.57 10.57
N GLY A 130 2.74 9.68 11.01
CA GLY A 130 2.64 8.25 10.69
C GLY A 130 1.31 7.61 11.13
N HIS A 131 0.74 8.08 12.26
CA HIS A 131 -0.54 7.60 12.79
C HIS A 131 -1.76 7.95 11.91
N GLN A 132 -1.61 8.90 10.99
CA GLN A 132 -2.66 9.33 10.06
C GLN A 132 -2.47 8.74 8.65
N ALA A 133 -1.35 8.07 8.39
CA ALA A 133 -1.03 7.56 7.06
C ALA A 133 -2.09 6.55 6.60
N ARG A 134 -2.61 6.77 5.38
CA ARG A 134 -3.59 5.90 4.73
C ARG A 134 -2.95 4.91 3.76
N GLY A 135 -1.81 5.27 3.16
CA GLY A 135 -0.97 4.38 2.35
C GLY A 135 -0.01 3.53 3.18
N GLY A 136 1.02 2.97 2.56
CA GLY A 136 1.94 2.04 3.20
C GLY A 136 1.40 0.62 3.11
N VAL A 137 0.48 0.22 4.00
CA VAL A 137 -0.15 -1.10 3.97
C VAL A 137 -1.66 -0.98 4.18
N ASN A 138 -2.44 -1.60 3.29
CA ASN A 138 -3.88 -1.80 3.44
C ASN A 138 -4.20 -3.29 3.34
N ILE A 139 -4.96 -3.80 4.31
CA ILE A 139 -5.41 -5.20 4.35
C ILE A 139 -6.92 -5.17 4.21
N VAL A 140 -7.43 -5.68 3.09
CA VAL A 140 -8.81 -5.48 2.66
C VAL A 140 -9.37 -6.77 2.03
N PRO A 141 -10.63 -7.16 2.34
CA PRO A 141 -11.32 -8.21 1.58
C PRO A 141 -11.46 -7.80 0.12
N ARG A 142 -11.26 -8.75 -0.81
CA ARG A 142 -11.43 -8.56 -2.25
C ARG A 142 -12.79 -7.96 -2.57
N GLU A 143 -13.84 -8.47 -1.95
CA GLU A 143 -15.21 -7.95 -2.10
C GLU A 143 -15.30 -6.43 -1.83
N HIS A 144 -14.60 -5.92 -0.82
CA HIS A 144 -14.61 -4.50 -0.47
C HIS A 144 -13.78 -3.68 -1.45
N PHE A 145 -12.66 -4.22 -1.92
CA PHE A 145 -11.87 -3.60 -2.99
C PHE A 145 -12.70 -3.45 -4.27
N GLU A 146 -13.42 -4.50 -4.67
CA GLU A 146 -14.26 -4.51 -5.87
C GLU A 146 -15.49 -3.60 -5.72
N MET A 147 -16.12 -3.58 -4.54
CA MET A 147 -17.28 -2.72 -4.24
C MET A 147 -16.98 -1.23 -4.43
N VAL A 148 -15.74 -0.82 -4.15
CA VAL A 148 -15.26 0.57 -4.36
C VAL A 148 -14.53 0.77 -5.68
N GLU A 149 -14.61 -0.18 -6.61
CA GLU A 149 -13.98 -0.14 -7.93
C GLU A 149 -12.44 -0.01 -7.92
N GLY A 150 -11.81 -0.50 -6.85
CA GLY A 150 -10.36 -0.43 -6.64
C GLY A 150 -9.84 1.00 -6.44
N PHE A 151 -8.58 1.23 -6.82
CA PHE A 151 -7.97 2.55 -6.81
C PHE A 151 -8.46 3.38 -8.00
N ASP A 152 -8.48 4.71 -7.84
CA ASP A 152 -8.88 5.63 -8.90
C ASP A 152 -7.68 5.94 -9.81
N GLU A 153 -7.67 5.37 -11.02
CA GLU A 153 -6.54 5.48 -11.96
C GLU A 153 -6.34 6.89 -12.54
N ARG A 154 -7.28 7.81 -12.28
CA ARG A 154 -7.10 9.23 -12.61
C ARG A 154 -6.03 9.89 -11.74
N PHE A 155 -5.70 9.29 -10.58
CA PHE A 155 -4.52 9.69 -9.82
C PHE A 155 -3.26 9.21 -10.53
N ILE A 156 -2.43 10.17 -10.91
CA ILE A 156 -1.22 9.94 -11.68
C ILE A 156 -0.03 10.59 -10.95
N GLY A 157 1.15 9.98 -11.03
CA GLY A 157 2.32 10.44 -10.28
C GLY A 157 2.18 10.12 -8.80
N TRP A 158 2.26 11.15 -7.95
CA TRP A 158 2.27 10.97 -6.49
C TRP A 158 1.15 11.76 -5.80
N GLY A 159 0.40 11.07 -4.94
CA GLY A 159 -0.42 11.62 -3.87
C GLY A 159 -1.91 11.67 -4.16
N GLY A 160 -2.70 11.38 -3.11
CA GLY A 160 -4.16 11.45 -3.07
C GLY A 160 -4.87 10.11 -3.32
N GLU A 161 -4.22 9.16 -3.97
CA GLU A 161 -4.82 7.86 -4.32
C GLU A 161 -5.14 7.01 -3.08
N ASP A 162 -4.22 6.96 -2.11
CA ASP A 162 -4.41 6.20 -0.86
C ASP A 162 -5.54 6.82 0.00
N ASP A 163 -5.65 8.16 -0.02
CA ASP A 163 -6.71 8.88 0.70
C ASP A 163 -8.08 8.62 0.05
N ALA A 164 -8.18 8.74 -1.28
CA ALA A 164 -9.41 8.46 -2.02
C ALA A 164 -9.89 7.01 -1.81
N PHE A 165 -8.97 6.04 -1.85
CA PHE A 165 -9.28 4.65 -1.59
C PHE A 165 -9.78 4.43 -0.15
N ALA A 166 -9.05 4.95 0.84
CA ALA A 166 -9.43 4.85 2.24
C ALA A 166 -10.79 5.49 2.54
N MET A 167 -11.09 6.65 1.94
CA MET A 167 -12.37 7.32 2.10
C MET A 167 -13.51 6.52 1.47
N SER A 168 -13.27 5.93 0.31
CA SER A 168 -14.25 5.07 -0.37
C SER A 168 -14.61 3.86 0.48
N LEU A 169 -13.60 3.13 1.00
CA LEU A 169 -13.83 1.99 1.90
C LEU A 169 -14.61 2.40 3.15
N ASN A 170 -14.22 3.51 3.79
CA ASN A 170 -14.90 3.98 5.01
C ASN A 170 -16.38 4.33 4.80
N GLN A 171 -16.75 4.85 3.63
CA GLN A 171 -18.10 5.34 3.36
C GLN A 171 -19.01 4.26 2.77
N VAL A 172 -18.43 3.28 2.08
CA VAL A 172 -19.16 2.24 1.37
C VAL A 172 -19.19 0.93 2.15
N CYS A 173 -18.05 0.50 2.70
CA CYS A 173 -17.90 -0.82 3.32
C CYS A 173 -17.94 -0.77 4.85
N GLY A 174 -17.36 0.28 5.45
CA GLY A 174 -17.34 0.47 6.90
C GLY A 174 -15.99 0.95 7.43
N SER A 175 -15.92 1.18 8.74
CA SER A 175 -14.76 1.84 9.36
C SER A 175 -13.50 0.99 9.34
N VAL A 176 -12.37 1.67 9.14
CA VAL A 176 -11.03 1.09 9.27
C VAL A 176 -10.70 0.70 10.71
N LYS A 177 -10.07 -0.46 10.90
CA LYS A 177 -9.31 -0.76 12.12
C LYS A 177 -7.84 -0.38 11.93
N ARG A 178 -7.28 0.37 12.88
CA ARG A 178 -5.84 0.63 12.93
C ARG A 178 -5.21 -0.13 14.09
N LEU A 179 -4.13 -0.87 13.81
CA LEU A 179 -3.35 -1.58 14.83
C LEU A 179 -2.17 -0.76 15.35
N ASN A 180 -1.66 -1.15 16.52
CA ASN A 180 -0.48 -0.55 17.14
C ASN A 180 0.82 -1.19 16.62
N GLY A 181 0.99 -1.21 15.29
CA GLY A 181 2.18 -1.73 14.63
C GLY A 181 3.13 -0.63 14.15
N THR A 182 4.33 -1.06 13.79
CA THR A 182 5.39 -0.20 13.25
C THR A 182 5.75 -0.63 11.83
N LEU A 183 5.62 0.29 10.87
CA LEU A 183 6.20 0.14 9.53
C LEU A 183 7.61 0.70 9.49
N TYR A 184 8.50 -0.02 8.85
CA TYR A 184 9.85 0.41 8.50
C TYR A 184 9.89 0.74 7.03
N HIS A 185 10.33 1.96 6.72
CA HIS A 185 10.36 2.47 5.35
C HIS A 185 11.80 2.71 4.93
N PHE A 186 12.23 2.02 3.87
CA PHE A 186 13.56 2.19 3.31
C PHE A 186 13.76 3.63 2.83
N TRP A 187 14.99 4.13 2.97
CA TRP A 187 15.32 5.45 2.49
C TRP A 187 15.34 5.47 0.96
N HIS A 188 14.74 6.50 0.37
CA HIS A 188 14.92 6.85 -1.04
C HIS A 188 14.85 8.38 -1.21
N SER A 189 15.39 8.90 -2.30
CA SER A 189 15.25 10.33 -2.62
C SER A 189 13.80 10.66 -2.97
N ARG A 190 13.34 11.86 -2.59
CA ARG A 190 12.00 12.33 -2.94
C ARG A 190 12.09 13.10 -4.26
N ASN A 191 11.73 12.44 -5.35
CA ASN A 191 11.49 13.14 -6.60
C ASN A 191 10.07 13.71 -6.55
N ASN A 192 9.96 15.03 -6.64
CA ASN A 192 8.67 15.72 -6.61
C ASN A 192 7.98 15.47 -7.96
N ALA A 193 7.23 14.38 -8.08
CA ALA A 193 6.43 14.11 -9.27
C ALA A 193 5.36 15.20 -9.37
N GLY A 194 5.47 16.11 -10.34
CA GLY A 194 4.72 17.37 -10.47
C GLY A 194 3.19 17.27 -10.69
N TYR A 195 2.54 16.25 -10.14
CA TYR A 195 1.13 15.92 -10.37
C TYR A 195 0.23 16.18 -9.15
N TYR A 196 0.82 16.44 -7.97
CA TYR A 196 0.06 16.59 -6.73
C TYR A 196 -1.04 17.67 -6.83
N LYS A 197 -0.80 18.78 -7.53
CA LYS A 197 -1.82 19.83 -7.72
C LYS A 197 -3.05 19.31 -8.46
N ASN A 198 -2.87 18.53 -9.53
CA ASN A 198 -3.96 17.97 -10.31
C ASN A 198 -4.71 16.89 -9.51
N ASN A 199 -3.96 16.03 -8.82
CA ASN A 199 -4.51 14.99 -7.97
C ASN A 199 -5.38 15.58 -6.84
N ARG A 200 -5.02 16.75 -6.31
CA ARG A 200 -5.84 17.43 -5.30
C ARG A 200 -7.22 17.83 -5.81
N GLU A 201 -7.38 18.14 -7.10
CA GLU A 201 -8.70 18.47 -7.66
C GLU A 201 -9.61 17.24 -7.69
N ILE A 202 -9.06 16.07 -8.05
CA ILE A 202 -9.77 14.79 -7.98
C ILE A 202 -10.11 14.46 -6.53
N LEU A 203 -9.14 14.61 -5.63
CA LEU A 203 -9.27 14.28 -4.21
C LEU A 203 -10.40 15.05 -3.51
N LYS A 204 -10.69 16.30 -3.91
CA LYS A 204 -11.80 17.09 -3.33
C LYS A 204 -13.13 16.36 -3.37
N HIS A 205 -13.40 15.58 -4.42
CA HIS A 205 -14.64 14.81 -4.53
C HIS A 205 -14.75 13.73 -3.46
N TYR A 206 -13.64 13.09 -3.09
CA TYR A 206 -13.62 12.09 -2.02
C TYR A 206 -13.83 12.72 -0.64
N PHE A 207 -13.44 13.99 -0.45
CA PHE A 207 -13.73 14.75 0.77
C PHE A 207 -15.11 15.38 0.84
N ALA A 208 -15.87 15.41 -0.26
CA ALA A 208 -17.18 16.05 -0.32
C ALA A 208 -18.34 15.20 0.26
N GLY A 209 -18.03 14.00 0.77
CA GLY A 209 -19.00 13.13 1.45
C GLY A 209 -19.47 11.94 0.61
N LYS A 210 -20.32 11.11 1.21
CA LYS A 210 -20.72 9.79 0.69
C LYS A 210 -21.30 9.85 -0.72
N GLU A 211 -22.24 10.76 -0.98
CA GLU A 211 -22.87 10.90 -2.30
C GLU A 211 -21.86 11.23 -3.40
N SER A 212 -20.89 12.12 -3.10
CA SER A 212 -19.85 12.49 -4.06
C SER A 212 -18.91 11.31 -4.36
N ILE A 213 -18.54 10.54 -3.33
CA ILE A 213 -17.76 9.31 -3.47
C ILE A 213 -18.49 8.29 -4.35
N LEU A 214 -19.78 8.03 -4.10
CA LEU A 214 -20.57 7.11 -4.90
C LEU A 214 -20.61 7.52 -6.37
N LYS A 215 -20.70 8.83 -6.65
CA LYS A 215 -20.61 9.36 -8.02
C LYS A 215 -19.23 9.12 -8.65
N GLN A 216 -18.14 9.23 -7.90
CA GLN A 216 -16.80 8.90 -8.42
C GLN A 216 -16.63 7.40 -8.67
N ILE A 217 -17.22 6.54 -7.84
CA ILE A 217 -17.22 5.09 -8.04
C ILE A 217 -17.98 4.74 -9.31
N GLU A 218 -19.20 5.27 -9.50
CA GLU A 218 -20.00 4.98 -10.69
C GLU A 218 -19.34 5.48 -11.97
N LEU A 219 -18.78 6.69 -11.95
CA LEU A 219 -18.00 7.22 -13.09
C LEU A 219 -16.85 6.29 -13.50
N ARG A 220 -16.15 5.69 -12.52
CA ARG A 220 -15.06 4.74 -12.80
C ARG A 220 -15.58 3.42 -13.35
N ARG A 221 -16.73 2.95 -12.87
CA ARG A 221 -17.39 1.74 -13.37
C ARG A 221 -17.81 1.90 -14.83
N GLU A 222 -18.38 3.04 -15.20
CA GLU A 222 -18.79 3.34 -16.58
C GLU A 222 -17.59 3.36 -17.54
N ASN A 223 -16.45 3.93 -17.11
CA ASN A 223 -15.24 4.00 -17.94
C ASN A 223 -14.54 2.64 -18.16
N LYS A 224 -14.91 1.59 -17.42
CA LYS A 224 -14.38 0.22 -17.59
C LYS A 224 -15.23 -0.62 -18.57
N ARG A 225 -16.43 -0.17 -18.92
CA ARG A 225 -17.35 -0.84 -19.86
C ARG A 225 -17.06 -0.40 -21.29
#